data_AF-A0A7V4GDR5-F1
#
_entry.id   AF-A0A7V4GDR5-F1
#
_cell.length_a   1.000
_cell.length_b   1.000
_cell.length_c   1.000
_cell.angle_alpha   90.00
_cell.angle_beta   90.00
_cell.angle_gamma   90.00
#
_symmetry.space_group_name_H-M   'P 1'
#
loop_
_entity.id
_entity.type
_entity.pdbx_description
1 polymer ?
#
loop_
_entity_poly.entity_id
_entity_poly.type
_entity_poly.pdbx_seq_one_letter_code
_entity_poly.pdbx_strand_id
1 'polypeptide(L)'
;MRRGPRAGRAGDRDEPKESRAMGETFSADEIFRIGVEIEKNGRTFYEEAARRAADPACRKLFADLARWENEHVAAFEELRAAATGAPAEGLEDSLDQTAGYLKAVADTHIFTREKDPAALARRARTPAEALEAAIGFEKDSVVVYGSMRRLVPERLGRDKIEALVDEELRHVALLQDLLARQRR
;
A
#
# COMPACT_ATOMS: atom_id res chain seq x y z
N MET A 1 1.22 -73.55 27.99
CA MET A 1 1.56 -73.33 29.41
C MET A 1 2.57 -72.18 29.52
N ARG A 2 2.47 -71.41 30.60
CA ARG A 2 3.12 -70.12 30.89
C ARG A 2 4.66 -70.18 30.93
N ARG A 3 5.32 -69.08 30.52
CA ARG A 3 6.28 -68.27 31.34
C ARG A 3 6.90 -67.13 30.51
N GLY A 4 6.68 -65.87 30.91
CA GLY A 4 7.64 -64.76 30.74
C GLY A 4 8.62 -64.73 31.93
N PRO A 5 9.38 -63.63 32.24
CA PRO A 5 9.33 -62.28 31.63
C PRO A 5 10.69 -61.49 31.48
N ARG A 6 10.63 -60.34 30.77
CA ARG A 6 11.37 -59.03 30.93
C ARG A 6 12.91 -59.00 30.73
N ALA A 7 13.58 -57.93 30.24
CA ALA A 7 13.31 -56.48 30.21
C ALA A 7 14.13 -55.73 29.11
N GLY A 8 13.59 -54.65 28.53
CA GLY A 8 14.16 -53.27 28.52
C GLY A 8 14.98 -52.97 27.26
N ARG A 9 14.95 -51.83 26.56
CA ARG A 9 14.62 -50.38 26.70
C ARG A 9 14.38 -49.88 25.24
N ALA A 10 13.86 -48.72 24.85
CA ALA A 10 13.47 -47.42 25.42
C ALA A 10 12.33 -46.87 24.51
N GLY A 11 11.36 -46.13 25.03
CA GLY A 11 11.37 -44.65 24.93
C GLY A 11 10.95 -44.22 23.51
N ASP A 12 9.66 -44.21 23.19
CA ASP A 12 8.75 -43.07 23.38
C ASP A 12 9.14 -41.84 22.54
N ARG A 13 8.47 -41.65 21.40
CA ARG A 13 7.65 -40.46 21.11
C ARG A 13 7.16 -40.46 19.66
N ASP A 14 5.84 -40.46 19.50
CA ASP A 14 5.15 -39.88 18.35
C ASP A 14 5.62 -38.43 18.18
N GLU A 15 6.26 -38.10 17.06
CA GLU A 15 6.40 -36.70 16.65
C GLU A 15 5.30 -36.35 15.65
N PRO A 16 4.41 -35.40 15.97
CA PRO A 16 3.52 -34.83 14.99
C PRO A 16 4.36 -33.97 14.03
N LYS A 17 4.29 -34.23 12.72
CA LYS A 17 4.83 -33.29 11.72
C LYS A 17 3.94 -32.05 11.72
N GLU A 18 4.34 -31.08 12.52
CA GLU A 18 3.73 -29.78 12.68
C GLU A 18 3.51 -29.08 11.32
N SER A 19 2.25 -28.72 11.10
CA SER A 19 1.77 -27.44 10.55
C SER A 19 2.84 -26.52 9.95
N ARG A 20 3.11 -26.66 8.65
CA ARG A 20 3.76 -25.61 7.87
C ARG A 20 2.72 -24.53 7.51
N ALA A 21 2.43 -23.66 8.47
CA ALA A 21 1.86 -22.34 8.24
C ALA A 21 2.81 -21.32 8.89
N MET A 22 4.01 -21.19 8.31
CA MET A 22 5.03 -20.24 8.75
C MET A 22 5.27 -19.23 7.63
N GLY A 23 4.82 -18.00 7.88
CA GLY A 23 5.30 -16.74 7.30
C GLY A 23 5.34 -16.66 5.78
N GLU A 24 4.31 -16.09 5.15
CA GLU A 24 4.46 -15.47 3.84
C GLU A 24 5.58 -14.41 3.94
N THR A 25 6.74 -14.70 3.39
CA THR A 25 7.87 -13.78 3.36
C THR A 25 7.47 -12.60 2.47
N PHE A 26 7.26 -11.43 3.06
CA PHE A 26 6.80 -10.25 2.32
C PHE A 26 7.87 -9.84 1.30
N SER A 27 7.58 -10.02 0.02
CA SER A 27 8.54 -9.78 -1.06
C SER A 27 8.53 -8.31 -1.51
N ALA A 28 9.62 -7.85 -2.13
CA ALA A 28 9.64 -6.54 -2.77
C ALA A 28 8.55 -6.42 -3.86
N ASP A 29 8.22 -7.52 -4.55
CA ASP A 29 7.09 -7.58 -5.49
C ASP A 29 5.75 -7.24 -4.81
N GLU A 30 5.50 -7.77 -3.62
CA GLU A 30 4.26 -7.50 -2.88
C GLU A 30 4.19 -6.06 -2.37
N ILE A 31 5.33 -5.51 -1.92
CA ILE A 31 5.43 -4.10 -1.52
C ILE A 31 5.04 -3.21 -2.71
N PHE A 32 5.64 -3.42 -3.87
CA PHE A 32 5.36 -2.59 -5.04
C PHE A 32 3.95 -2.84 -5.60
N ARG A 33 3.42 -4.07 -5.52
CA ARG A 33 2.02 -4.37 -5.87
C ARG A 33 1.05 -3.52 -5.05
N ILE A 34 1.30 -3.31 -3.75
CA ILE A 34 0.45 -2.45 -2.92
C ILE A 34 0.46 -1.02 -3.45
N GLY A 35 1.63 -0.49 -3.82
CA GLY A 35 1.74 0.84 -4.43
C GLY A 35 0.92 0.96 -5.71
N VAL A 36 1.05 -0.01 -6.62
CA VAL A 36 0.25 -0.07 -7.86
C VAL A 36 -1.25 0.02 -7.59
N GLU A 37 -1.75 -0.72 -6.60
CA GLU A 37 -3.19 -0.72 -6.30
C GLU A 37 -3.66 0.58 -5.64
N ILE A 38 -2.84 1.20 -4.78
CA ILE A 38 -3.14 2.52 -4.19
C ILE A 38 -3.28 3.57 -5.30
N GLU A 39 -2.31 3.66 -6.21
CA GLU A 39 -2.29 4.64 -7.30
C GLU A 39 -3.42 4.39 -8.31
N LYS A 40 -3.76 3.12 -8.62
CA LYS A 40 -4.93 2.81 -9.46
C LYS A 40 -6.22 3.30 -8.81
N ASN A 41 -6.34 3.13 -7.50
CA ASN A 41 -7.50 3.60 -6.75
C ASN A 41 -7.56 5.13 -6.69
N GLY A 42 -6.43 5.80 -6.46
CA GLY A 42 -6.28 7.25 -6.51
C GLY A 42 -6.72 7.81 -7.87
N ARG A 43 -6.18 7.26 -8.97
CA ARG A 43 -6.59 7.60 -10.33
C ARG A 43 -8.10 7.48 -10.53
N THR A 44 -8.68 6.33 -10.16
CA THR A 44 -10.14 6.11 -10.31
C THR A 44 -10.97 7.08 -9.46
N PHE A 45 -10.52 7.39 -8.24
CA PHE A 45 -11.15 8.41 -7.41
C PHE A 45 -11.11 9.79 -8.10
N TYR A 46 -9.94 10.20 -8.59
CA TYR A 46 -9.75 11.52 -9.20
C TYR A 46 -10.45 11.69 -10.54
N GLU A 47 -10.50 10.66 -11.38
CA GLU A 47 -11.29 10.67 -12.62
C GLU A 47 -12.78 10.92 -12.32
N GLU A 48 -13.33 10.22 -11.32
CA GLU A 48 -14.72 10.39 -10.91
C GLU A 48 -14.95 11.76 -10.23
N ALA A 49 -14.04 12.20 -9.38
CA ALA A 49 -14.11 13.51 -8.71
C ALA A 49 -14.08 14.65 -9.75
N ALA A 50 -13.19 14.59 -10.73
CA ALA A 50 -13.11 15.55 -11.83
C ALA A 50 -14.42 15.58 -12.64
N ARG A 51 -14.98 14.40 -12.97
CA ARG A 51 -16.25 14.29 -13.71
C ARG A 51 -17.42 14.96 -12.98
N ARG A 52 -17.44 14.90 -11.64
CA ARG A 52 -18.52 15.43 -10.80
C ARG A 52 -18.31 16.88 -10.36
N ALA A 53 -17.09 17.38 -10.38
CA ALA A 53 -16.75 18.71 -9.86
C ALA A 53 -17.44 19.83 -10.67
N ALA A 54 -18.39 20.53 -10.04
CA ALA A 54 -19.03 21.70 -10.63
C ALA A 54 -18.05 22.90 -10.72
N ASP A 55 -17.22 23.08 -9.70
CA ASP A 55 -16.20 24.12 -9.64
C ASP A 55 -15.06 23.85 -10.67
N PRO A 56 -14.76 24.79 -11.58
CA PRO A 56 -13.74 24.59 -12.61
C PRO A 56 -12.32 24.36 -12.05
N ALA A 57 -11.96 25.00 -10.92
CA ALA A 57 -10.63 24.84 -10.34
C ALA A 57 -10.48 23.44 -9.72
N CYS A 58 -11.50 22.95 -9.02
CA CYS A 58 -11.54 21.58 -8.51
C CYS A 58 -11.49 20.56 -9.64
N ARG A 59 -12.29 20.76 -10.69
CA ARG A 59 -12.28 19.89 -11.87
C ARG A 59 -10.91 19.78 -12.50
N LYS A 60 -10.23 20.92 -12.69
CA LYS A 60 -8.89 20.97 -13.25
C LYS A 60 -7.90 20.23 -12.36
N LEU A 61 -7.87 20.53 -11.06
CA LEU A 61 -6.93 19.90 -10.13
C LEU A 61 -7.13 18.38 -10.06
N PHE A 62 -8.37 17.89 -9.96
CA PHE A 62 -8.63 16.46 -9.95
C PHE A 62 -8.26 15.77 -11.28
N ALA A 63 -8.47 16.43 -12.42
CA ALA A 63 -8.02 15.89 -13.71
C ALA A 63 -6.48 15.84 -13.83
N ASP A 64 -5.79 16.82 -13.25
CA ASP A 64 -4.33 16.83 -13.18
C ASP A 64 -3.80 15.71 -12.26
N LEU A 65 -4.39 15.55 -11.07
CA LEU A 65 -4.06 14.47 -10.13
C LEU A 65 -4.28 13.10 -10.78
N ALA A 66 -5.43 12.84 -11.40
CA ALA A 66 -5.68 11.57 -12.09
C ALA A 66 -4.61 11.20 -13.12
N ARG A 67 -4.05 12.20 -13.83
CA ARG A 67 -2.96 11.98 -14.78
C ARG A 67 -1.66 11.65 -14.05
N TRP A 68 -1.33 12.36 -12.97
CA TRP A 68 -0.13 12.11 -12.17
C TRP A 68 -0.17 10.73 -11.49
N GLU A 69 -1.31 10.33 -10.93
CA GLU A 69 -1.50 8.95 -10.40
C GLU A 69 -1.23 7.89 -11.48
N ASN A 70 -1.59 8.15 -12.74
CA ASN A 70 -1.30 7.21 -13.82
C ASN A 70 0.22 7.09 -14.10
N GLU A 71 0.98 8.17 -13.90
CA GLU A 71 2.44 8.15 -13.97
C GLU A 71 3.04 7.38 -12.78
N HIS A 72 2.46 7.52 -11.59
CA HIS A 72 2.85 6.75 -10.42
C HIS A 72 2.58 5.24 -10.56
N VAL A 73 1.42 4.86 -11.11
CA VAL A 73 1.12 3.45 -11.46
C VAL A 73 2.25 2.87 -12.31
N ALA A 74 2.65 3.59 -13.36
CA ALA A 74 3.74 3.14 -14.23
C ALA A 74 5.07 3.03 -13.47
N ALA A 75 5.39 4.00 -12.61
CA ALA A 75 6.60 3.97 -11.79
C ALA A 75 6.65 2.76 -10.84
N PHE A 76 5.53 2.43 -10.18
CA PHE A 76 5.44 1.23 -9.34
C PHE A 76 5.49 -0.06 -10.16
N GLU A 77 4.87 -0.12 -11.34
CA GLU A 77 4.95 -1.28 -12.23
C GLU A 77 6.40 -1.52 -12.72
N GLU A 78 7.17 -0.46 -12.99
CA GLU A 78 8.60 -0.55 -13.30
C GLU A 78 9.42 -1.10 -12.13
N LEU A 79 9.20 -0.57 -10.91
CA LEU A 79 9.86 -1.04 -9.69
C LEU A 79 9.58 -2.53 -9.45
N ARG A 80 8.33 -2.94 -9.67
CA ARG A 80 7.89 -4.32 -9.54
C ARG A 80 8.55 -5.24 -10.56
N ALA A 81 8.63 -4.81 -11.82
CA ALA A 81 9.33 -5.56 -12.86
C ALA A 81 10.83 -5.71 -12.55
N ALA A 82 11.48 -4.65 -12.05
CA ALA A 82 12.89 -4.68 -11.65
C ALA A 82 13.16 -5.57 -10.43
N ALA A 83 12.17 -5.75 -9.54
CA ALA A 83 12.24 -6.63 -8.38
C ALA A 83 11.96 -8.11 -8.71
N THR A 84 11.40 -8.40 -9.88
CA THR A 84 11.05 -9.77 -10.29
C THR A 84 12.33 -10.59 -10.47
N GLY A 85 12.51 -11.61 -9.62
CA GLY A 85 13.69 -12.49 -9.65
C GLY A 85 14.86 -12.05 -8.77
N ALA A 86 14.75 -10.92 -8.06
CA ALA A 86 15.69 -10.57 -7.01
C ALA A 86 15.40 -11.43 -5.76
N PRO A 87 16.42 -12.10 -5.16
CA PRO A 87 16.21 -12.81 -3.91
C PRO A 87 15.77 -11.83 -2.81
N ALA A 88 14.92 -12.30 -1.89
CA ALA A 88 14.48 -11.58 -0.70
C ALA A 88 15.61 -11.30 0.30
N GLU A 89 16.86 -11.60 -0.08
CA GLU A 89 18.08 -11.35 0.67
C GLU A 89 18.19 -9.86 1.05
N GLY A 90 18.21 -9.61 2.36
CA GLY A 90 18.27 -8.27 2.96
C GLY A 90 16.92 -7.69 3.39
N LEU A 91 15.79 -8.28 3.00
CA LEU A 91 14.52 -8.01 3.67
C LEU A 91 14.39 -8.85 4.95
N GLU A 92 14.84 -10.11 4.94
CA GLU A 92 14.67 -11.08 6.04
C GLU A 92 15.05 -10.57 7.44
N ASP A 93 16.11 -9.76 7.56
CA ASP A 93 16.54 -9.15 8.84
C ASP A 93 15.72 -7.92 9.27
N SER A 94 15.01 -7.28 8.32
CA SER A 94 14.15 -6.11 8.56
C SER A 94 12.66 -6.46 8.77
N LEU A 95 12.31 -7.75 8.70
CA LEU A 95 10.95 -8.17 8.32
C LEU A 95 9.98 -8.53 9.47
N ASP A 96 10.37 -8.61 10.74
CA ASP A 96 9.43 -9.18 11.72
C ASP A 96 8.29 -8.20 12.12
N GLN A 97 8.61 -6.92 12.37
CA GLN A 97 7.59 -5.92 12.75
C GLN A 97 7.21 -4.97 11.61
N THR A 98 8.15 -4.57 10.76
CA THR A 98 7.91 -3.51 9.78
C THR A 98 7.11 -3.98 8.56
N ALA A 99 7.26 -5.23 8.10
CA ALA A 99 6.37 -5.77 7.08
C ALA A 99 5.00 -6.18 7.61
N GLY A 100 4.92 -6.70 8.84
CA GLY A 100 3.65 -6.87 9.54
C GLY A 100 2.90 -5.54 9.68
N TYR A 101 3.63 -4.46 10.02
CA TYR A 101 3.10 -3.10 10.02
C TYR A 101 2.71 -2.64 8.61
N LEU A 102 3.53 -2.82 7.57
CA LEU A 102 3.17 -2.42 6.21
C LEU A 102 1.93 -3.17 5.71
N LYS A 103 1.82 -4.48 5.97
CA LYS A 103 0.62 -5.27 5.65
C LYS A 103 -0.58 -4.77 6.43
N ALA A 104 -0.44 -4.54 7.73
CA ALA A 104 -1.52 -3.99 8.56
C ALA A 104 -1.94 -2.58 8.11
N VAL A 105 -0.99 -1.71 7.77
CA VAL A 105 -1.22 -0.35 7.23
C VAL A 105 -1.91 -0.48 5.89
N ALA A 106 -1.39 -1.25 4.95
CA ALA A 106 -2.04 -1.50 3.67
C ALA A 106 -3.47 -2.01 3.86
N ASP A 107 -3.69 -3.03 4.70
CA ASP A 107 -5.00 -3.64 4.98
C ASP A 107 -5.96 -2.73 5.77
N THR A 108 -5.45 -1.72 6.49
CA THR A 108 -6.25 -0.76 7.27
C THR A 108 -6.51 0.54 6.56
N HIS A 109 -5.63 0.92 5.63
CA HIS A 109 -5.80 2.13 4.84
C HIS A 109 -7.01 1.97 3.94
N ILE A 110 -7.77 3.07 3.82
CA ILE A 110 -9.14 3.11 3.28
C ILE A 110 -9.24 2.46 1.89
N PHE A 111 -8.15 2.41 1.16
CA PHE A 111 -8.03 1.97 -0.23
C PHE A 111 -8.03 0.48 -0.47
N THR A 112 -7.50 -0.32 0.46
CA THR A 112 -7.63 -1.79 0.34
C THR A 112 -8.98 -2.26 0.87
N ARG A 113 -9.61 -1.47 1.74
CA ARG A 113 -10.90 -1.78 2.37
C ARG A 113 -12.11 -1.29 1.57
N GLU A 114 -12.09 -0.08 1.04
CA GLU A 114 -13.18 0.47 0.24
C GLU A 114 -13.04 -0.03 -1.20
N LYS A 115 -13.87 -1.02 -1.53
CA LYS A 115 -13.85 -1.72 -2.82
C LYS A 115 -14.29 -0.86 -4.02
N ASP A 116 -14.65 0.41 -3.79
CA ASP A 116 -15.12 1.31 -4.83
C ASP A 116 -14.62 2.76 -4.58
N PRO A 117 -13.40 3.09 -5.03
CA PRO A 117 -12.85 4.45 -4.92
C PRO A 117 -13.74 5.50 -5.59
N ALA A 118 -14.42 5.12 -6.67
CA ALA A 118 -15.37 6.01 -7.34
C ALA A 118 -16.63 6.26 -6.47
N ALA A 119 -17.06 5.32 -5.63
CA ALA A 119 -18.14 5.57 -4.67
C ALA A 119 -17.78 6.64 -3.65
N LEU A 120 -16.52 6.72 -3.21
CA LEU A 120 -16.07 7.78 -2.30
C LEU A 120 -16.20 9.15 -2.96
N ALA A 121 -15.74 9.29 -4.21
CA ALA A 121 -15.94 10.51 -4.98
C ALA A 121 -17.44 10.83 -5.19
N ARG A 122 -18.30 9.82 -5.35
CA ARG A 122 -19.76 9.99 -5.47
C ARG A 122 -20.44 10.42 -4.18
N ARG A 123 -19.92 10.03 -3.01
CA ARG A 123 -20.47 10.37 -1.68
C ARG A 123 -20.23 11.83 -1.32
N ALA A 124 -19.19 12.47 -1.87
CA ALA A 124 -18.95 13.90 -1.68
C ALA A 124 -20.08 14.74 -2.30
N ARG A 125 -20.71 15.58 -1.47
CA ARG A 125 -21.83 16.46 -1.84
C ARG A 125 -21.37 17.88 -2.12
N THR A 126 -20.20 18.26 -1.63
CA THR A 126 -19.61 19.59 -1.84
C THR A 126 -18.18 19.49 -2.36
N PRO A 127 -17.65 20.52 -3.04
CA PRO A 127 -16.24 20.58 -3.41
C PRO A 127 -15.30 20.42 -2.20
N ALA A 128 -15.66 21.01 -1.05
CA ALA A 128 -14.88 20.88 0.18
C ALA A 128 -14.83 19.43 0.69
N GLU A 129 -15.97 18.72 0.71
CA GLU A 129 -16.01 17.29 1.09
C GLU A 129 -15.14 16.42 0.14
N ALA A 130 -15.14 16.71 -1.17
CA ALA A 130 -14.31 15.99 -2.13
C ALA A 130 -12.80 16.25 -1.92
N LEU A 131 -12.43 17.50 -1.65
CA LEU A 131 -11.05 17.90 -1.36
C LEU A 131 -10.57 17.32 -0.03
N GLU A 132 -11.41 17.31 1.01
CA GLU A 132 -11.08 16.69 2.30
C GLU A 132 -10.85 15.19 2.17
N ALA A 133 -11.69 14.51 1.38
CA ALA A 133 -11.47 13.11 1.04
C ALA A 133 -10.10 12.97 0.35
N ALA A 134 -9.86 13.70 -0.74
CA ALA A 134 -8.59 13.67 -1.49
C ALA A 134 -7.35 13.92 -0.60
N ILE A 135 -7.43 14.86 0.34
CA ILE A 135 -6.34 15.12 1.30
C ILE A 135 -6.09 13.91 2.19
N GLY A 136 -7.16 13.22 2.61
CA GLY A 136 -7.04 11.95 3.31
C GLY A 136 -6.34 10.91 2.45
N PHE A 137 -6.72 10.81 1.17
CA PHE A 137 -6.11 9.92 0.20
C PHE A 137 -4.58 10.10 0.15
N GLU A 138 -4.10 11.31 -0.12
CA GLU A 138 -2.65 11.52 -0.29
C GLU A 138 -1.85 11.39 1.02
N LYS A 139 -2.44 11.78 2.16
CA LYS A 139 -1.78 11.60 3.46
C LYS A 139 -1.59 10.13 3.80
N ASP A 140 -2.58 9.32 3.48
CA ASP A 140 -2.52 7.88 3.63
C ASP A 140 -1.43 7.28 2.72
N SER A 141 -1.35 7.72 1.45
CA SER A 141 -0.27 7.34 0.52
C SER A 141 1.12 7.70 1.05
N VAL A 142 1.31 8.92 1.59
CA VAL A 142 2.57 9.36 2.22
C VAL A 142 3.00 8.42 3.37
N VAL A 143 2.06 7.99 4.22
CA VAL A 143 2.35 7.08 5.33
C VAL A 143 2.78 5.70 4.82
N VAL A 144 2.05 5.17 3.84
CA VAL A 144 2.38 3.87 3.23
C VAL A 144 3.74 3.93 2.56
N TYR A 145 4.00 4.92 1.70
CA TYR A 145 5.24 5.02 0.92
C TYR A 145 6.44 5.35 1.83
N GLY A 146 6.23 6.15 2.87
CA GLY A 146 7.24 6.34 3.91
C GLY A 146 7.63 5.05 4.64
N SER A 147 6.68 4.12 4.78
CA SER A 147 6.93 2.77 5.32
C SER A 147 7.62 1.87 4.30
N MET A 148 7.21 1.91 3.03
CA MET A 148 7.87 1.21 1.94
C MET A 148 9.34 1.62 1.82
N ARG A 149 9.66 2.92 1.89
CA ARG A 149 11.03 3.44 1.83
C ARG A 149 11.96 2.80 2.88
N ARG A 150 11.43 2.51 4.08
CA ARG A 150 12.20 1.85 5.15
C ARG A 150 12.51 0.39 4.85
N LEU A 151 11.63 -0.29 4.10
CA LEU A 151 11.73 -1.71 3.78
C LEU A 151 12.48 -1.99 2.48
N VAL A 152 12.34 -1.11 1.48
CA VAL A 152 12.94 -1.26 0.16
C VAL A 152 14.45 -0.95 0.27
N PRO A 153 15.34 -1.89 -0.08
CA PRO A 153 16.77 -1.63 -0.20
C PRO A 153 17.09 -0.63 -1.32
N GLU A 154 18.20 0.12 -1.20
CA GLU A 154 18.60 1.11 -2.21
C GLU A 154 18.63 0.54 -3.63
N ARG A 155 19.24 -0.65 -3.78
CA ARG A 155 19.38 -1.38 -5.05
C ARG A 155 18.05 -1.73 -5.73
N LEU A 156 16.94 -1.70 -4.99
CA LEU A 156 15.60 -1.99 -5.49
C LEU A 156 14.76 -0.73 -5.73
N GLY A 157 15.34 0.46 -5.63
CA GLY A 157 14.69 1.71 -5.99
C GLY A 157 14.11 2.50 -4.82
N ARG A 158 14.79 2.51 -3.66
CA ARG A 158 14.40 3.36 -2.51
C ARG A 158 14.24 4.83 -2.92
N ASP A 159 15.16 5.36 -3.72
CA ASP A 159 15.14 6.75 -4.18
C ASP A 159 13.88 7.06 -5.00
N LYS A 160 13.39 6.10 -5.79
CA LYS A 160 12.13 6.25 -6.54
C LYS A 160 10.94 6.33 -5.59
N ILE A 161 10.92 5.54 -4.51
CA ILE A 161 9.88 5.63 -3.47
C ILE A 161 9.96 6.97 -2.73
N GLU A 162 11.15 7.48 -2.46
CA GLU A 162 11.31 8.80 -1.85
C GLU A 162 10.78 9.93 -2.76
N ALA A 163 11.07 9.87 -4.06
CA ALA A 163 10.52 10.82 -5.02
C ALA A 163 8.97 10.80 -5.06
N LEU A 164 8.36 9.62 -4.97
CA LEU A 164 6.90 9.45 -4.88
C LEU A 164 6.34 10.06 -3.58
N VAL A 165 7.00 9.84 -2.43
CA VAL A 165 6.60 10.48 -1.16
C VAL A 165 6.61 12.01 -1.28
N ASP A 166 7.65 12.57 -1.89
CA ASP A 166 7.77 14.01 -2.09
C ASP A 166 6.69 14.55 -3.05
N GLU A 167 6.25 13.75 -4.02
CA GLU A 167 5.15 14.08 -4.91
C GLU A 167 3.80 14.10 -4.19
N GLU A 168 3.52 13.09 -3.39
CA GLU A 168 2.27 13.07 -2.61
C GLU A 168 2.18 14.22 -1.61
N LEU A 169 3.32 14.62 -1.01
CA LEU A 169 3.36 15.83 -0.18
C LEU A 169 3.01 17.09 -0.98
N ARG A 170 3.39 17.19 -2.27
CA ARG A 170 2.96 18.28 -3.16
C ARG A 170 1.47 18.20 -3.45
N HIS A 171 0.93 17.01 -3.71
CA HIS A 171 -0.52 16.82 -3.92
C HIS A 171 -1.32 17.30 -2.71
N VAL A 172 -0.92 16.90 -1.50
CA VAL A 172 -1.52 17.38 -0.24
C VAL A 172 -1.51 18.91 -0.19
N ALA A 173 -0.37 19.55 -0.51
CA ALA A 173 -0.25 21.00 -0.46
C ALA A 173 -1.20 21.70 -1.46
N LEU A 174 -1.30 21.20 -2.69
CA LEU A 174 -2.20 21.74 -3.72
C LEU A 174 -3.67 21.62 -3.31
N LEU A 175 -4.06 20.46 -2.79
CA LEU A 175 -5.42 20.20 -2.33
C LEU A 175 -5.79 21.09 -1.13
N GLN A 176 -4.87 21.28 -0.18
CA GLN A 176 -5.07 22.16 0.97
C GLN A 176 -5.25 23.61 0.57
N ASP A 177 -4.44 24.11 -0.37
CA ASP A 177 -4.58 25.49 -0.87
C ASP A 177 -5.96 25.69 -1.52
N LEU A 178 -6.40 24.74 -2.34
CA LEU A 178 -7.71 24.84 -2.98
C LEU A 178 -8.86 24.73 -1.96
N LEU A 179 -8.76 23.82 -0.97
CA LEU A 179 -9.75 23.69 0.10
C LEU A 179 -9.88 24.99 0.91
N ALA A 180 -8.76 25.65 1.21
CA ALA A 180 -8.75 26.92 1.92
C ALA A 180 -9.47 28.03 1.14
N ARG A 181 -9.48 27.98 -0.20
CA ARG A 181 -10.23 28.91 -1.06
C ARG A 181 -11.73 28.60 -1.10
N GLN A 182 -12.11 27.32 -1.04
CA GLN A 182 -13.52 26.89 -1.05
C GLN A 182 -14.26 27.19 0.25
N ARG A 183 -13.53 27.40 1.34
CA ARG A 183 -14.09 27.71 2.68
C ARG A 183 -14.14 29.22 2.99
N ARG A 184 -13.66 30.08 2.09
CA ARG A 184 -13.72 31.54 2.22
C ARG A 184 -15.00 32.07 1.59
#